data_AF-A0A505IPU8-F1
#
_entry.id   AF-A0A505IPU8-F1
#
_cell.length_a   1.000
_cell.length_b   1.000
_cell.length_c   1.000
_cell.angle_alpha   90.00
_cell.angle_beta   90.00
_cell.angle_gamma   90.00
#
_symmetry.space_group_name_H-M   'P 1'
#
loop_
_entity.id
_entity.type
_entity.pdbx_description
1 polymer ?
#
loop_
_entity_poly.entity_id
_entity_poly.type
_entity_poly.pdbx_seq_one_letter_code
_entity_poly.pdbx_strand_id
1 'polypeptide(L)'
;MENTHKRGFAATFHQRHAGSIHAVLIEQVIDFLDQHYDAVWLSVSEETVPELKEAIRSNQQCTAIFIPAKGAADARRRLVFAAQHNLPMLDSLHICDFDRVVTWIETYPEELVAISKQPLPENTYCILGRTARAFASHPQTWQRTECLINEIATDFFQIEEIDVAAGSALFPISLIPTLLKNNNARLNDGEWPRNVQRSGGTIVYQACDGLRFDERNKDPFEHESAFQLMQRLQVAADISESFYTEGM
;
A
#
# COMPACT_ATOMS: atom_id res chain seq x y z
N MET A 1 1.58 21.83 -18.30
CA MET A 1 2.03 20.57 -18.94
C MET A 1 0.91 19.58 -18.72
N GLU A 2 0.22 19.15 -19.76
CA GLU A 2 -0.76 18.07 -19.64
C GLU A 2 -0.05 16.83 -19.10
N ASN A 3 -0.63 16.21 -18.06
CA ASN A 3 -0.12 14.98 -17.50
C ASN A 3 -0.43 13.87 -18.51
N THR A 4 0.54 13.51 -19.35
CA THR A 4 0.36 12.51 -20.41
C THR A 4 0.45 11.07 -19.88
N HIS A 5 0.79 10.88 -18.62
CA HIS A 5 0.94 9.56 -18.00
C HIS A 5 -0.35 9.14 -17.31
N LYS A 6 -0.95 8.04 -17.77
CA LYS A 6 -2.15 7.46 -17.18
C LYS A 6 -1.80 6.68 -15.93
N ARG A 7 -2.33 7.07 -14.78
CA ARG A 7 -2.03 6.46 -13.48
C ARG A 7 -3.29 5.99 -12.79
N GLY A 8 -3.32 4.71 -12.44
CA GLY A 8 -4.35 4.16 -11.56
C GLY A 8 -3.98 4.29 -10.10
N PHE A 9 -5.00 4.34 -9.25
CA PHE A 9 -4.89 4.15 -7.82
C PHE A 9 -5.49 2.80 -7.43
N ALA A 10 -4.80 2.07 -6.57
CA ALA A 10 -5.22 0.78 -6.05
C ALA A 10 -5.19 0.78 -4.52
N ALA A 11 -6.28 0.35 -3.88
CA ALA A 11 -6.28 0.16 -2.43
C ALA A 11 -6.88 -1.16 -1.95
N THR A 12 -6.37 -1.64 -0.82
CA THR A 12 -6.94 -2.81 -0.13
C THR A 12 -7.84 -2.36 1.01
N PHE A 13 -9.04 -2.95 1.13
CA PHE A 13 -10.03 -2.59 2.11
C PHE A 13 -10.59 -3.81 2.86
N HIS A 14 -10.60 -3.71 4.18
CA HIS A 14 -11.13 -4.73 5.08
C HIS A 14 -11.65 -4.08 6.35
N GLN A 15 -12.91 -4.32 6.70
CA GLN A 15 -13.50 -3.87 7.96
C GLN A 15 -14.62 -4.81 8.44
N ARG A 16 -14.33 -5.63 9.45
CA ARG A 16 -15.28 -6.65 9.99
C ARG A 16 -16.38 -6.10 10.90
N HIS A 17 -16.19 -4.91 11.46
CA HIS A 17 -17.09 -4.31 12.45
C HIS A 17 -17.37 -2.85 12.11
N ALA A 18 -18.40 -2.26 12.70
CA ALA A 18 -18.58 -0.81 12.62
C ALA A 18 -17.32 -0.11 13.15
N GLY A 19 -16.83 0.86 12.40
CA GLY A 19 -15.56 1.54 12.65
C GLY A 19 -15.63 3.01 12.23
N SER A 20 -14.47 3.66 12.19
CA SER A 20 -14.37 5.05 11.74
C SER A 20 -14.63 5.23 10.25
N ILE A 21 -14.54 4.16 9.44
CA ILE A 21 -14.86 4.20 8.01
C ILE A 21 -16.32 3.78 7.81
N HIS A 22 -17.10 4.68 7.24
CA HIS A 22 -18.52 4.54 6.91
C HIS A 22 -18.78 4.87 5.43
N ALA A 23 -19.95 4.48 4.90
CA ALA A 23 -20.28 4.56 3.47
C ALA A 23 -20.02 5.94 2.84
N VAL A 24 -20.44 7.02 3.50
CA VAL A 24 -20.22 8.39 3.01
C VAL A 24 -18.74 8.74 2.86
N LEU A 25 -17.88 8.25 3.77
CA LEU A 25 -16.43 8.47 3.68
C LEU A 25 -15.81 7.66 2.55
N ILE A 26 -16.32 6.46 2.30
CA ILE A 26 -15.88 5.65 1.17
C ILE A 26 -16.16 6.38 -0.14
N GLU A 27 -17.38 6.92 -0.31
CA GLU A 27 -17.76 7.71 -1.48
C GLU A 27 -16.84 8.93 -1.66
N GLN A 28 -16.60 9.69 -0.58
CA GLN A 28 -15.69 10.86 -0.61
C GLN A 28 -14.26 10.50 -1.01
N VAL A 29 -13.73 9.38 -0.51
CA VAL A 29 -12.39 8.90 -0.86
C VAL A 29 -12.34 8.48 -2.32
N ILE A 30 -13.33 7.73 -2.80
CA ILE A 30 -13.40 7.31 -4.22
C ILE A 30 -13.52 8.54 -5.12
N ASP A 31 -14.38 9.51 -4.78
CA ASP A 31 -14.54 10.76 -5.52
C ASP A 31 -13.22 11.53 -5.63
N PHE A 32 -12.50 11.67 -4.53
CA PHE A 32 -11.20 12.34 -4.54
C PHE A 32 -10.19 11.62 -5.43
N LEU A 33 -10.12 10.29 -5.34
CA LEU A 33 -9.20 9.50 -6.14
C LEU A 33 -9.56 9.56 -7.64
N ASP A 34 -10.84 9.47 -7.99
CA ASP A 34 -11.35 9.54 -9.37
C ASP A 34 -11.09 10.92 -10.02
N GLN A 35 -11.08 11.99 -9.24
CA GLN A 35 -10.73 13.34 -9.72
C GLN A 35 -9.24 13.51 -10.06
N HIS A 36 -8.37 12.65 -9.56
CA HIS A 36 -6.92 12.84 -9.63
C HIS A 36 -6.17 11.69 -10.32
N TYR A 37 -6.75 10.50 -10.34
CA TYR A 37 -6.21 9.30 -10.96
C TYR A 37 -7.10 8.86 -12.13
N ASP A 38 -6.52 8.25 -13.15
CA ASP A 38 -7.23 7.81 -14.35
C ASP A 38 -8.12 6.57 -14.11
N ALA A 39 -7.93 5.88 -12.97
CA ALA A 39 -8.77 4.78 -12.53
C ALA A 39 -8.62 4.54 -11.03
N VAL A 40 -9.71 4.13 -10.36
CA VAL A 40 -9.70 3.73 -8.95
C VAL A 40 -10.06 2.25 -8.81
N TRP A 41 -9.22 1.49 -8.11
CA TRP A 41 -9.36 0.05 -7.93
C TRP A 41 -9.29 -0.35 -6.47
N LEU A 42 -10.24 -1.18 -6.04
CA LEU A 42 -10.31 -1.66 -4.67
C LEU A 42 -10.31 -3.19 -4.63
N SER A 43 -9.49 -3.78 -3.77
CA SER A 43 -9.75 -5.15 -3.29
C SER A 43 -10.47 -5.06 -1.97
N VAL A 44 -11.64 -5.70 -1.90
CA VAL A 44 -12.52 -5.66 -0.74
C VAL A 44 -12.64 -7.05 -0.16
N SER A 45 -12.30 -7.19 1.11
CA SER A 45 -12.48 -8.45 1.82
C SER A 45 -13.96 -8.85 1.88
N GLU A 46 -14.29 -10.11 1.60
CA GLU A 46 -15.65 -10.66 1.73
C GLU A 46 -16.21 -10.57 3.15
N GLU A 47 -15.33 -10.49 4.15
CA GLU A 47 -15.68 -10.31 5.56
C GLU A 47 -15.95 -8.85 5.94
N THR A 48 -15.77 -7.92 5.00
CA THR A 48 -16.18 -6.52 5.19
C THR A 48 -17.67 -6.44 5.46
N VAL A 49 -18.08 -5.56 6.37
CA VAL A 49 -19.49 -5.39 6.74
C VAL A 49 -20.37 -5.15 5.50
N PRO A 50 -21.59 -5.73 5.42
CA PRO A 50 -22.43 -5.70 4.22
C PRO A 50 -22.73 -4.31 3.67
N GLU A 51 -22.98 -3.34 4.55
CA GLU A 51 -23.29 -1.95 4.18
C GLU A 51 -22.16 -1.32 3.35
N LEU A 52 -20.91 -1.46 3.79
CA LEU A 52 -19.76 -0.88 3.10
C LEU A 52 -19.45 -1.60 1.79
N LYS A 53 -19.68 -2.93 1.74
CA LYS A 53 -19.59 -3.68 0.49
C LYS A 53 -20.61 -3.19 -0.54
N GLU A 54 -21.81 -2.83 -0.10
CA GLU A 54 -22.85 -2.32 -1.00
C GLU A 54 -22.56 -0.90 -1.47
N ALA A 55 -22.06 -0.03 -0.59
CA ALA A 55 -21.59 1.30 -0.97
C ALA A 55 -20.49 1.20 -2.06
N ILE A 56 -19.51 0.32 -1.89
CA ILE A 56 -18.45 0.12 -2.90
C ILE A 56 -19.01 -0.50 -4.18
N ARG A 57 -19.89 -1.51 -4.08
CA ARG A 57 -20.45 -2.21 -5.26
C ARG A 57 -21.31 -1.28 -6.13
N SER A 58 -22.05 -0.36 -5.50
CA SER A 58 -22.94 0.56 -6.21
C SER A 58 -22.20 1.75 -6.82
N ASN A 59 -20.98 2.07 -6.34
CA ASN A 59 -20.17 3.17 -6.85
C ASN A 59 -19.57 2.83 -8.24
N GLN A 60 -19.89 3.65 -9.25
CA GLN A 60 -19.46 3.46 -10.64
C GLN A 60 -18.08 4.07 -10.97
N GLN A 61 -17.49 4.86 -10.06
CA GLN A 61 -16.19 5.52 -10.24
C GLN A 61 -15.03 4.61 -9.82
N CYS A 62 -15.31 3.50 -9.13
CA CYS A 62 -14.29 2.51 -8.79
C CYS A 62 -14.62 1.13 -9.37
N THR A 63 -13.58 0.39 -9.69
CA THR A 63 -13.71 -1.06 -9.89
C THR A 63 -13.33 -1.78 -8.61
N ALA A 64 -14.22 -2.62 -8.10
CA ALA A 64 -13.96 -3.41 -6.91
C ALA A 64 -13.93 -4.91 -7.21
N ILE A 65 -12.93 -5.60 -6.66
CA ILE A 65 -12.90 -7.06 -6.58
C ILE A 65 -13.17 -7.51 -5.14
N PHE A 66 -14.08 -8.46 -4.96
CA PHE A 66 -14.38 -9.04 -3.66
C PHE A 66 -13.58 -10.32 -3.48
N ILE A 67 -12.83 -10.43 -2.40
CA ILE A 67 -11.83 -11.49 -2.19
C ILE A 67 -11.93 -12.12 -0.80
N PRO A 68 -11.60 -13.41 -0.65
CA PRO A 68 -11.49 -14.04 0.67
C PRO A 68 -10.45 -13.33 1.56
N ALA A 69 -10.68 -13.29 2.86
CA ALA A 69 -9.74 -12.69 3.81
C ALA A 69 -8.52 -13.61 4.06
N LYS A 70 -7.46 -13.44 3.26
CA LYS A 70 -6.19 -14.20 3.40
C LYS A 70 -4.98 -13.33 3.74
N GLY A 71 -5.23 -12.15 4.30
CA GLY A 71 -4.19 -11.19 4.69
C GLY A 71 -3.88 -10.14 3.62
N ALA A 72 -3.22 -9.06 4.04
CA ALA A 72 -2.93 -7.90 3.19
C ALA A 72 -2.09 -8.26 1.96
N ALA A 73 -1.13 -9.19 2.09
CA ALA A 73 -0.29 -9.58 0.96
C ALA A 73 -1.07 -10.23 -0.17
N ASP A 74 -1.93 -11.22 0.13
CA ASP A 74 -2.83 -11.86 -0.85
C ASP A 74 -3.80 -10.83 -1.45
N ALA A 75 -4.31 -9.89 -0.64
CA ALA A 75 -5.19 -8.83 -1.12
C ALA A 75 -4.51 -7.91 -2.14
N ARG A 76 -3.27 -7.45 -1.86
CA ARG A 76 -2.48 -6.63 -2.79
C ARG A 76 -2.12 -7.41 -4.06
N ARG A 77 -1.76 -8.70 -3.95
CA ARG A 77 -1.45 -9.57 -5.10
C ARG A 77 -2.64 -9.73 -6.05
N ARG A 78 -3.82 -10.05 -5.51
CA ARG A 78 -5.05 -10.17 -6.31
C ARG A 78 -5.42 -8.85 -6.97
N LEU A 79 -5.22 -7.75 -6.25
CA LEU A 79 -5.52 -6.40 -6.75
C LEU A 79 -4.65 -6.04 -7.95
N VAL A 80 -3.32 -6.17 -7.85
CA VAL A 80 -2.42 -5.85 -8.97
C VAL A 80 -2.60 -6.82 -10.14
N PHE A 81 -2.84 -8.11 -9.87
CA PHE A 81 -3.15 -9.09 -10.91
C PHE A 81 -4.41 -8.68 -11.68
N ALA A 82 -5.48 -8.28 -10.98
CA ALA A 82 -6.71 -7.86 -11.62
C ALA A 82 -6.54 -6.54 -12.38
N ALA A 83 -5.80 -5.57 -11.82
CA ALA A 83 -5.53 -4.30 -12.47
C ALA A 83 -4.80 -4.49 -13.81
N GLN A 84 -3.79 -5.37 -13.88
CA GLN A 84 -3.04 -5.64 -15.11
C GLN A 84 -3.93 -6.11 -16.27
N HIS A 85 -4.93 -6.95 -16.01
CA HIS A 85 -5.76 -7.55 -17.05
C HIS A 85 -6.90 -6.64 -17.51
N ASN A 86 -7.37 -5.76 -16.64
CA ASN A 86 -8.55 -4.94 -16.90
C ASN A 86 -8.21 -3.49 -17.25
N LEU A 87 -6.96 -3.06 -17.03
CA LEU A 87 -6.48 -1.70 -17.29
C LEU A 87 -5.15 -1.67 -18.05
N PRO A 88 -5.02 -2.36 -19.21
CA PRO A 88 -3.75 -2.37 -19.96
C PRO A 88 -3.35 -0.99 -20.49
N MET A 89 -4.23 0.00 -20.41
CA MET A 89 -4.02 1.37 -20.89
C MET A 89 -3.37 2.30 -19.85
N LEU A 90 -3.14 1.82 -18.61
CA LEU A 90 -2.44 2.59 -17.59
C LEU A 90 -0.94 2.39 -17.72
N ASP A 91 -0.18 3.47 -17.49
CA ASP A 91 1.27 3.44 -17.47
C ASP A 91 1.80 2.97 -16.11
N SER A 92 1.12 3.37 -15.02
CA SER A 92 1.57 3.10 -13.65
C SER A 92 0.42 2.93 -12.66
N LEU A 93 0.74 2.33 -11.52
CA LEU A 93 -0.18 2.10 -10.41
C LEU A 93 0.42 2.64 -9.11
N HIS A 94 -0.37 3.43 -8.38
CA HIS A 94 -0.11 3.78 -6.99
C HIS A 94 -0.94 2.85 -6.09
N ILE A 95 -0.30 2.07 -5.23
CA ILE A 95 -0.96 1.21 -4.25
C ILE A 95 -0.83 1.75 -2.82
N CYS A 96 -1.89 1.61 -2.01
CA CYS A 96 -1.89 1.93 -0.58
C CYS A 96 -3.01 1.17 0.16
N ASP A 97 -2.94 1.02 1.49
CA ASP A 97 -4.06 0.48 2.26
C ASP A 97 -5.14 1.56 2.45
N PHE A 98 -6.43 1.20 2.29
CA PHE A 98 -7.51 2.18 2.14
C PHE A 98 -7.65 3.11 3.35
N ASP A 99 -7.53 2.59 4.56
CA ASP A 99 -7.57 3.35 5.81
C ASP A 99 -6.46 4.41 5.89
N ARG A 100 -5.28 4.11 5.35
CA ARG A 100 -4.17 5.07 5.24
C ARG A 100 -4.46 6.14 4.20
N VAL A 101 -5.12 5.78 3.09
CA VAL A 101 -5.55 6.76 2.08
C VAL A 101 -6.55 7.74 2.66
N VAL A 102 -7.47 7.28 3.49
CA VAL A 102 -8.40 8.17 4.19
C VAL A 102 -7.63 9.20 5.03
N THR A 103 -6.68 8.74 5.85
CA THR A 103 -5.81 9.62 6.64
C THR A 103 -5.01 10.58 5.76
N TRP A 104 -4.47 10.10 4.63
CA TRP A 104 -3.66 10.90 3.70
C TRP A 104 -4.49 12.02 3.06
N ILE A 105 -5.70 11.72 2.58
CA ILE A 105 -6.62 12.71 1.99
C ILE A 105 -7.02 13.77 3.02
N GLU A 106 -7.27 13.37 4.27
CA GLU A 106 -7.69 14.31 5.32
C GLU A 106 -6.56 15.24 5.78
N THR A 107 -5.29 14.86 5.58
CA THR A 107 -4.15 15.55 6.20
C THR A 107 -3.20 16.21 5.22
N TYR A 108 -2.92 15.57 4.08
CA TYR A 108 -2.01 16.06 3.04
C TYR A 108 -2.51 15.67 1.63
N PRO A 109 -3.74 16.07 1.23
CA PRO A 109 -4.31 15.68 -0.06
C PRO A 109 -3.45 16.17 -1.24
N GLU A 110 -2.74 17.29 -1.10
CA GLU A 110 -1.85 17.83 -2.12
C GLU A 110 -0.68 16.90 -2.47
N GLU A 111 -0.22 16.05 -1.54
CA GLU A 111 0.81 15.05 -1.83
C GLU A 111 0.26 13.99 -2.79
N LEU A 112 -0.96 13.50 -2.58
CA LEU A 112 -1.60 12.54 -3.48
C LEU A 112 -1.84 13.15 -4.86
N VAL A 113 -2.20 14.43 -4.93
CA VAL A 113 -2.34 15.17 -6.20
C VAL A 113 -0.99 15.29 -6.91
N ALA A 114 0.09 15.60 -6.18
CA ALA A 114 1.43 15.68 -6.75
C ALA A 114 1.90 14.30 -7.24
N ILE A 115 1.72 13.25 -6.43
CA ILE A 115 2.04 11.86 -6.76
C ILE A 115 1.23 11.40 -7.97
N SER A 116 -0.04 11.80 -8.14
CA SER A 116 -0.83 11.42 -9.33
C SER A 116 -0.23 11.94 -10.65
N LYS A 117 0.57 13.01 -10.59
CA LYS A 117 1.18 13.70 -11.76
C LYS A 117 2.68 13.45 -11.92
N GLN A 118 3.29 12.74 -10.97
CA GLN A 118 4.73 12.54 -10.93
C GLN A 118 5.18 11.64 -12.09
N PRO A 119 6.19 12.02 -12.89
CA PRO A 119 6.76 11.11 -13.88
C PRO A 119 7.43 9.92 -13.18
N LEU A 120 7.32 8.74 -13.77
CA LEU A 120 7.93 7.53 -13.25
C LEU A 120 8.67 6.82 -14.37
N PRO A 121 10.00 6.67 -14.30
CA PRO A 121 10.75 5.96 -15.32
C PRO A 121 10.30 4.50 -15.45
N GLU A 122 10.45 3.94 -16.64
CA GLU A 122 10.29 2.51 -16.84
C GLU A 122 11.19 1.73 -15.89
N ASN A 123 10.75 0.52 -15.50
CA ASN A 123 11.51 -0.38 -14.64
C ASN A 123 11.91 0.20 -13.27
N THR A 124 11.13 1.16 -12.75
CA THR A 124 11.34 1.78 -11.43
C THR A 124 10.24 1.39 -10.44
N TYR A 125 10.62 0.95 -9.25
CA TYR A 125 9.70 0.77 -8.12
C TYR A 125 9.97 1.85 -7.09
N CYS A 126 9.00 2.75 -6.90
CA CYS A 126 9.07 3.81 -5.91
C CYS A 126 8.39 3.36 -4.62
N ILE A 127 9.18 3.24 -3.55
CA ILE A 127 8.68 3.07 -2.19
C ILE A 127 8.22 4.45 -1.70
N LEU A 128 6.93 4.55 -1.39
CA LEU A 128 6.34 5.74 -0.78
C LEU A 128 6.30 5.49 0.73
N GLY A 129 7.30 6.01 1.43
CA GLY A 129 7.42 5.85 2.88
C GLY A 129 7.07 7.12 3.65
N ARG A 130 7.22 7.07 4.97
CA ARG A 130 6.89 8.18 5.87
C ARG A 130 8.10 9.08 6.07
N THR A 131 7.86 10.39 6.13
CA THR A 131 8.84 11.32 6.69
C THR A 131 9.15 10.95 8.15
N ALA A 132 10.29 11.40 8.68
CA ALA A 132 10.61 11.22 10.10
C ALA A 132 9.49 11.72 11.03
N ARG A 133 8.81 12.81 10.64
CA ARG A 133 7.66 13.37 11.36
C ARG A 133 6.44 12.45 11.32
N ALA A 134 6.08 11.95 10.14
CA ALA A 134 4.95 11.02 9.98
C ALA A 134 5.24 9.67 10.67
N PHE A 135 6.47 9.17 10.59
CA PHE A 135 6.90 7.97 11.29
C PHE A 135 6.77 8.13 12.81
N ALA A 136 7.24 9.25 13.36
CA ALA A 136 7.16 9.55 14.79
C ALA A 136 5.73 9.66 15.34
N SER A 137 4.71 9.82 14.48
CA SER A 137 3.30 9.83 14.91
C SER A 137 2.73 8.45 15.25
N HIS A 138 3.40 7.36 14.84
CA HIS A 138 2.93 5.99 15.06
C HIS A 138 3.14 5.52 16.50
N PRO A 139 2.48 4.45 16.96
CA PRO A 139 2.76 3.84 18.25
C PRO A 139 4.24 3.45 18.40
N GLN A 140 4.80 3.61 19.60
CA GLN A 140 6.22 3.30 19.85
C GLN A 140 6.60 1.86 19.52
N THR A 141 5.68 0.90 19.68
CA THR A 141 5.91 -0.50 19.31
C THR A 141 6.17 -0.63 17.81
N TRP A 142 5.42 0.09 16.97
CA TRP A 142 5.61 0.09 15.53
C TRP A 142 6.92 0.74 15.15
N GLN A 143 7.18 1.95 15.69
CA GLN A 143 8.43 2.67 15.43
C GLN A 143 9.64 1.78 15.71
N ARG A 144 9.69 1.15 16.89
CA ARG A 144 10.81 0.28 17.28
C ARG A 144 10.99 -0.91 16.35
N THR A 145 9.90 -1.59 15.98
CA THR A 145 9.99 -2.77 15.11
C THR A 145 10.32 -2.39 13.67
N GLU A 146 9.77 -1.29 13.16
CA GLU A 146 9.98 -0.84 11.78
C GLU A 146 11.34 -0.17 11.59
N CYS A 147 11.94 0.44 12.63
CA CYS A 147 13.34 0.88 12.58
C CYS A 147 14.28 -0.28 12.20
N LEU A 148 14.10 -1.47 12.79
CA LEU A 148 14.91 -2.65 12.46
C LEU A 148 14.73 -3.08 11.00
N ILE A 149 13.49 -3.01 10.48
CA ILE A 149 13.20 -3.31 9.07
C ILE A 149 13.89 -2.30 8.16
N ASN A 150 13.83 -1.01 8.51
CA ASN A 150 14.40 0.08 7.72
C ASN A 150 15.94 0.06 7.73
N GLU A 151 16.57 -0.36 8.82
CA GLU A 151 18.02 -0.64 8.87
C GLU A 151 18.39 -1.75 7.87
N ILE A 152 17.67 -2.87 7.89
CA ILE A 152 17.89 -3.98 6.95
C ILE A 152 17.66 -3.53 5.51
N ALA A 153 16.59 -2.77 5.25
CA ALA A 153 16.27 -2.27 3.91
C ALA A 153 17.29 -1.26 3.40
N THR A 154 17.84 -0.41 4.28
CA THR A 154 18.93 0.52 3.94
C THR A 154 20.14 -0.25 3.42
N ASP A 155 20.58 -1.27 4.15
CA ASP A 155 21.71 -2.11 3.75
C ASP A 155 21.39 -2.95 2.50
N PHE A 156 20.14 -3.43 2.36
CA PHE A 156 19.76 -4.27 1.23
C PHE A 156 19.66 -3.48 -0.09
N PHE A 157 18.99 -2.32 -0.08
CA PHE A 157 18.77 -1.51 -1.27
C PHE A 157 19.86 -0.47 -1.52
N GLN A 158 20.73 -0.21 -0.53
CA GLN A 158 21.73 0.86 -0.57
C GLN A 158 21.08 2.24 -0.74
N ILE A 159 19.99 2.47 0.00
CA ILE A 159 19.21 3.73 0.01
C ILE A 159 19.16 4.21 1.47
N GLU A 160 19.79 5.34 1.75
CA GLU A 160 19.77 5.94 3.10
C GLU A 160 18.36 6.35 3.52
N GLU A 161 18.05 6.18 4.81
CA GLU A 161 16.80 6.61 5.45
C GLU A 161 15.51 6.09 4.79
N ILE A 162 15.57 4.91 4.17
CA ILE A 162 14.40 4.29 3.55
C ILE A 162 13.35 3.88 4.59
N ASP A 163 12.08 4.11 4.29
CA ASP A 163 10.95 3.59 5.05
C ASP A 163 10.11 2.63 4.21
N VAL A 164 10.39 1.33 4.34
CA VAL A 164 9.84 0.28 3.47
C VAL A 164 8.50 -0.27 3.96
N ALA A 165 8.20 -0.12 5.25
CA ALA A 165 7.03 -0.73 5.90
C ALA A 165 5.77 0.18 5.89
N ALA A 166 5.79 1.28 5.15
CA ALA A 166 4.68 2.23 5.13
C ALA A 166 3.44 1.74 4.35
N GLY A 167 3.58 0.65 3.58
CA GLY A 167 2.46 0.02 2.87
C GLY A 167 1.97 0.80 1.65
N SER A 168 2.82 1.64 1.04
CA SER A 168 2.50 2.37 -0.18
C SER A 168 3.64 2.33 -1.20
N ALA A 169 3.29 2.25 -2.48
CA ALA A 169 4.27 2.22 -3.55
C ALA A 169 3.68 2.72 -4.88
N LEU A 170 4.57 3.15 -5.77
CA LEU A 170 4.27 3.57 -7.13
C LEU A 170 5.18 2.83 -8.11
N PHE A 171 4.61 2.16 -9.11
CA PHE A 171 5.36 1.38 -10.09
C PHE A 171 4.67 1.34 -11.47
N PRO A 172 5.42 1.16 -12.58
CA PRO A 172 4.84 0.90 -13.89
C PRO A 172 4.02 -0.39 -13.93
N ILE A 173 2.92 -0.42 -14.68
CA ILE A 173 2.10 -1.63 -14.87
C ILE A 173 2.93 -2.80 -15.45
N SER A 174 3.94 -2.48 -16.26
CA SER A 174 4.86 -3.46 -16.84
C SER A 174 5.68 -4.24 -15.79
N LEU A 175 5.78 -3.75 -14.55
CA LEU A 175 6.46 -4.47 -13.46
C LEU A 175 5.59 -5.54 -12.80
N ILE A 176 4.26 -5.55 -12.99
CA ILE A 176 3.37 -6.49 -12.29
C ILE A 176 3.78 -7.96 -12.45
N PRO A 177 4.16 -8.47 -13.65
CA PRO A 177 4.69 -9.83 -13.78
C PRO A 177 5.91 -10.12 -12.91
N THR A 178 6.80 -9.13 -12.74
CA THR A 178 7.98 -9.22 -11.86
C THR A 178 7.56 -9.21 -10.39
N LEU A 179 6.59 -8.38 -10.00
CA LEU A 179 6.08 -8.32 -8.63
C LEU A 179 5.43 -9.65 -8.21
N LEU A 180 4.69 -10.28 -9.14
CA LEU A 180 3.99 -11.55 -8.91
C LEU A 180 4.87 -12.79 -9.11
N LYS A 181 6.16 -12.62 -9.44
CA LYS A 181 7.11 -13.73 -9.55
C LYS A 181 7.46 -14.24 -8.15
N ASN A 182 7.47 -15.57 -7.98
CA ASN A 182 7.96 -16.21 -6.75
C ASN A 182 7.24 -15.71 -5.47
N ASN A 183 5.91 -15.58 -5.59
CA ASN A 183 4.97 -14.89 -4.71
C ASN A 183 4.70 -15.61 -3.37
N ASN A 184 5.76 -16.00 -2.68
CA ASN A 184 5.73 -16.95 -1.56
C ASN A 184 5.89 -16.26 -0.20
N ALA A 185 6.35 -15.01 -0.16
CA ALA A 185 6.54 -14.30 1.09
C ALA A 185 5.20 -14.05 1.80
N ARG A 186 5.23 -13.92 3.12
CA ARG A 186 4.04 -13.57 3.90
C ARG A 186 3.59 -12.12 3.68
N LEU A 187 4.55 -11.23 3.46
CA LEU A 187 4.36 -9.81 3.21
C LEU A 187 5.13 -9.40 1.95
N ASN A 188 4.63 -8.38 1.25
CA ASN A 188 5.19 -7.97 -0.04
C ASN A 188 6.11 -6.74 0.03
N ASP A 189 6.16 -6.08 1.19
CA ASP A 189 6.88 -4.83 1.41
C ASP A 189 8.38 -4.96 1.07
N GLY A 190 9.00 -6.12 1.37
CA GLY A 190 10.36 -6.43 0.91
C GLY A 190 10.42 -7.26 -0.39
N GLU A 191 9.50 -8.21 -0.58
CA GLU A 191 9.48 -9.14 -1.74
C GLU A 191 9.41 -8.39 -3.07
N TRP A 192 8.51 -7.42 -3.19
CA TRP A 192 8.23 -6.70 -4.43
C TRP A 192 9.40 -5.83 -4.89
N PRO A 193 9.90 -4.85 -4.10
CA PRO A 193 11.06 -4.06 -4.50
C PRO A 193 12.30 -4.94 -4.73
N ARG A 194 12.50 -6.00 -3.94
CA ARG A 194 13.59 -6.95 -4.18
C ARG A 194 13.48 -7.63 -5.55
N ASN A 195 12.30 -8.12 -5.93
CA ASN A 195 12.10 -8.78 -7.22
C ASN A 195 12.45 -7.85 -8.38
N VAL A 196 12.07 -6.57 -8.26
CA VAL A 196 12.41 -5.52 -9.24
C VAL A 196 13.92 -5.31 -9.29
N GLN A 197 14.59 -5.10 -8.15
CA GLN A 197 16.04 -4.91 -8.08
C GLN A 197 16.81 -6.10 -8.70
N ARG A 198 16.40 -7.34 -8.38
CA ARG A 198 17.00 -8.57 -8.92
C ARG A 198 16.78 -8.76 -10.43
N SER A 199 15.71 -8.18 -10.97
CA SER A 199 15.45 -8.15 -12.41
C SER A 199 16.21 -7.05 -13.16
N GLY A 200 17.06 -6.28 -12.46
CA GLY A 200 17.79 -5.14 -13.01
C GLY A 200 17.00 -3.83 -13.00
N GLY A 201 15.88 -3.77 -12.27
CA GLY A 201 15.10 -2.56 -12.06
C GLY A 201 15.68 -1.65 -10.98
N THR A 202 15.19 -0.42 -10.95
CA THR A 202 15.65 0.62 -10.02
C THR A 202 14.67 0.74 -8.86
N ILE A 203 15.21 0.76 -7.64
CA ILE A 203 14.42 1.08 -6.44
C ILE A 203 14.69 2.53 -6.07
N VAL A 204 13.63 3.29 -5.88
CA VAL A 204 13.71 4.68 -5.43
C VAL A 204 12.81 4.86 -4.22
N TYR A 205 13.12 5.87 -3.41
CA TYR A 205 12.40 6.18 -2.18
C TYR A 205 11.90 7.62 -2.23
N GLN A 206 10.67 7.83 -1.76
CA GLN A 206 10.08 9.13 -1.56
C GLN A 206 9.33 9.15 -0.23
N ALA A 207 9.72 10.07 0.65
CA ALA A 207 9.07 10.29 1.93
C ALA A 207 7.83 11.17 1.78
N CYS A 208 6.76 10.80 2.50
CA CYS A 208 5.46 11.47 2.48
C CYS A 208 4.96 11.73 3.90
N ASP A 209 4.35 12.88 4.15
CA ASP A 209 3.79 13.22 5.46
C ASP A 209 2.39 12.64 5.65
N GLY A 210 1.63 12.41 4.58
CA GLY A 210 0.26 11.91 4.67
C GLY A 210 0.10 10.45 5.04
N LEU A 211 1.20 9.68 5.07
CA LEU A 211 1.26 8.35 5.65
C LEU A 211 1.37 8.34 7.19
N ARG A 212 1.08 9.47 7.84
CA ARG A 212 1.02 9.59 9.30
C ARG A 212 -0.02 8.66 9.93
N PHE A 213 0.12 8.45 11.23
CA PHE A 213 -0.82 7.66 12.01
C PHE A 213 -2.07 8.45 12.39
N ASP A 214 -3.20 7.76 12.30
CA ASP A 214 -4.48 8.09 12.93
C ASP A 214 -5.01 6.83 13.65
N GLU A 215 -5.87 6.99 14.66
CA GLU A 215 -6.45 5.86 15.41
C GLU A 215 -7.19 4.85 14.53
N ARG A 216 -7.66 5.26 13.34
CA ARG A 216 -8.25 4.34 12.35
C ARG A 216 -7.25 3.36 11.76
N ASN A 217 -5.96 3.70 11.77
CA ASN A 217 -4.88 2.90 11.19
C ASN A 217 -4.31 1.85 12.14
N LYS A 218 -4.85 1.74 13.36
CA LYS A 218 -4.33 0.80 14.35
C LYS A 218 -4.56 -0.65 13.93
N ASP A 219 -3.61 -1.49 14.30
CA ASP A 219 -3.75 -2.94 14.16
C ASP A 219 -4.91 -3.44 15.05
N PRO A 220 -5.55 -4.57 14.68
CA PRO A 220 -6.64 -5.16 15.46
C PRO A 220 -6.15 -5.88 16.74
N PHE A 221 -4.86 -5.83 17.07
CA PHE A 221 -4.28 -6.57 18.20
C PHE A 221 -4.82 -6.08 19.55
N GLU A 222 -5.17 -7.03 20.43
CA GLU A 222 -5.73 -6.79 21.76
C GLU A 222 -4.86 -5.89 22.66
N HIS A 223 -5.46 -5.36 23.72
CA HIS A 223 -4.95 -4.25 24.55
C HIS A 223 -3.69 -4.53 25.40
N GLU A 224 -3.13 -5.75 25.36
CA GLU A 224 -1.91 -6.05 26.11
C GLU A 224 -0.66 -5.62 25.34
N SER A 225 0.07 -4.65 25.88
CA SER A 225 1.24 -4.04 25.22
C SER A 225 2.33 -5.04 24.84
N ALA A 226 2.57 -6.08 25.65
CA ALA A 226 3.54 -7.13 25.36
C ALA A 226 3.10 -8.00 24.17
N PHE A 227 1.80 -8.33 24.09
CA PHE A 227 1.25 -9.10 22.97
C PHE A 227 1.33 -8.29 21.67
N GLN A 228 0.98 -7.01 21.70
CA GLN A 228 1.13 -6.11 20.54
C GLN A 228 2.58 -6.04 20.05
N LEU A 229 3.54 -5.86 20.96
CA LEU A 229 4.95 -5.83 20.59
C LEU A 229 5.41 -7.16 19.97
N MET A 230 4.99 -8.29 20.53
CA MET A 230 5.31 -9.62 19.99
C MET A 230 4.74 -9.83 18.58
N GLN A 231 3.49 -9.41 18.33
CA GLN A 231 2.89 -9.48 16.99
C GLN A 231 3.62 -8.57 16.00
N ARG A 232 3.95 -7.34 16.39
CA ARG A 232 4.73 -6.42 15.55
C ARG A 232 6.13 -6.92 15.26
N LEU A 233 6.76 -7.62 16.22
CA LEU A 233 8.05 -8.27 15.99
C LEU A 233 7.94 -9.40 14.96
N GLN A 234 6.85 -10.17 14.98
CA GLN A 234 6.59 -11.20 13.97
C GLN A 234 6.38 -10.57 12.58
N VAL A 235 5.61 -9.47 12.49
CA VAL A 235 5.44 -8.70 11.24
C VAL A 235 6.80 -8.21 10.73
N ALA A 236 7.64 -7.66 11.60
CA ALA A 236 8.97 -7.20 11.22
C ALA A 236 9.86 -8.33 10.73
N ALA A 237 9.81 -9.50 11.37
CA ALA A 237 10.52 -10.68 10.91
C ALA A 237 10.01 -11.15 9.54
N ASP A 238 8.69 -11.19 9.33
CA ASP A 238 8.07 -11.60 8.06
C ASP A 238 8.43 -10.64 6.90
N ILE A 239 8.47 -9.32 7.14
CA ILE A 239 8.97 -8.35 6.13
C ILE A 239 10.46 -8.55 5.89
N SER A 240 11.25 -8.69 6.95
CA SER A 240 12.71 -8.86 6.84
C SER A 240 13.09 -10.13 6.09
N GLU A 241 12.38 -11.23 6.32
CA GLU A 241 12.58 -12.49 5.61
C GLU A 241 12.30 -12.32 4.11
N SER A 242 11.31 -11.51 3.74
CA SER A 242 10.91 -11.30 2.35
C SER A 242 11.99 -10.66 1.46
N PHE A 243 12.98 -9.97 2.04
CA PHE A 243 14.18 -9.50 1.31
C PHE A 243 15.07 -10.65 0.84
N TYR A 244 15.00 -11.81 1.49
CA TYR A 244 15.89 -12.95 1.26
C TYR A 244 15.18 -14.23 0.79
N THR A 245 13.85 -14.35 0.94
CA THR A 245 13.09 -15.55 0.53
C THR A 245 13.12 -15.78 -0.98
N GLU A 246 14.01 -16.63 -1.47
CA GLU A 246 14.00 -17.02 -2.88
C GLU A 246 12.82 -17.96 -3.13
N GLY A 247 12.08 -17.74 -4.23
CA GLY A 247 11.07 -18.70 -4.64
C GLY A 247 11.75 -20.03 -4.95
N MET A 248 11.36 -21.08 -4.24
CA MET A 248 11.68 -22.46 -4.60
C MET A 248 11.17 -22.78 -6.01
#